data_AF-A0A5C3M640-F1
#
_entry.id   AF-A0A5C3M640-F1
#
_cell.length_a   1.000
_cell.length_b   1.000
_cell.length_c   1.000
_cell.angle_alpha   90.00
_cell.angle_beta   90.00
_cell.angle_gamma   90.00
#
_symmetry.space_group_name_H-M   'P 1'
#
loop_
_entity.id
_entity.type
_entity.pdbx_description
1 polymer ?
#
loop_
_entity_poly.entity_id
_entity_poly.type
_entity_poly.pdbx_seq_one_letter_code
_entity_poly.pdbx_strand_id
1 'polypeptide(L)'
;MSPAQTLDKPPVTPANSQKYDVNENYEGEYRFAPIEESQVSRAMIRRYFNTMYERAISDVVIVGAGSAGLSCAYQLASTRPELKITIIEASVAPGGGAWLGGQLMTPMVIRKPADRFLREIGVEYEDEGPFVVVKHAALFTSTLLSRVLAMPNVVLMNATAVEDLMVHEDFQGKQRVAGVVTNWTLVALNHDTQSCMDPNTITAPVIISATGHDGPMGAFSAKRLVSTGLLKELGNMRGLDMNRAEPAIVNGTREVVPGLILTGMELSEHDGSNRMGPTFGAMIGSGVKAAHEAIRILDSSEIRNGKIVA
;
A
#
# COMPACT_ATOMS: atom_id res chain seq x y z
N MET A 1 -31.24 -19.99 -25.67
CA MET A 1 -29.87 -19.84 -25.13
C MET A 1 -29.97 -19.94 -23.62
N SER A 2 -29.39 -21.00 -23.04
CA SER A 2 -29.49 -21.35 -21.62
C SER A 2 -28.61 -20.43 -20.77
N PRO A 3 -28.97 -20.10 -19.52
CA PRO A 3 -28.13 -19.30 -18.63
C PRO A 3 -26.87 -20.09 -18.24
N ALA A 4 -25.73 -19.42 -18.23
CA ALA A 4 -24.47 -19.97 -17.75
C ALA A 4 -24.56 -20.21 -16.23
N GLN A 5 -24.38 -21.46 -15.82
CA GLN A 5 -24.28 -21.85 -14.42
C GLN A 5 -22.97 -21.30 -13.85
N THR A 6 -23.09 -20.50 -12.79
CA THR A 6 -21.98 -20.12 -11.92
C THR A 6 -21.44 -21.39 -11.26
N LEU A 7 -20.20 -21.75 -11.58
CA LEU A 7 -19.47 -22.83 -10.93
C LEU A 7 -19.05 -22.39 -9.53
N ASP A 8 -19.94 -22.52 -8.55
CA ASP A 8 -19.55 -22.64 -7.15
C ASP A 8 -18.75 -23.95 -7.02
N LYS A 9 -17.42 -23.84 -7.05
CA LYS A 9 -16.56 -24.97 -6.68
C LYS A 9 -16.67 -25.16 -5.16
N PRO A 10 -17.06 -26.35 -4.67
CA PRO A 10 -17.02 -26.64 -3.25
C PRO A 10 -15.56 -26.57 -2.75
N PRO A 11 -15.34 -26.35 -1.44
CA PRO A 11 -14.00 -26.44 -0.87
C PRO A 11 -13.41 -27.81 -1.23
N VAL A 12 -12.21 -27.81 -1.80
CA VAL A 12 -11.48 -29.01 -2.16
C VAL A 12 -11.24 -29.81 -0.87
N THR A 13 -12.05 -30.83 -0.64
CA THR A 13 -11.77 -31.86 0.36
C THR A 13 -10.40 -32.45 0.02
N PRO A 14 -9.41 -32.50 0.93
CA PRO A 14 -8.11 -33.06 0.59
C PRO A 14 -8.30 -34.54 0.20
N ALA A 15 -7.99 -34.86 -1.05
CA ALA A 15 -7.86 -36.24 -1.49
C ALA A 15 -6.68 -36.86 -0.73
N ASN A 16 -6.93 -38.01 -0.09
CA ASN A 16 -6.04 -38.80 0.78
C ASN A 16 -5.63 -38.14 2.12
N SER A 17 -6.25 -38.59 3.21
CA SER A 17 -5.72 -38.44 4.56
C SER A 17 -4.51 -39.37 4.75
N GLN A 18 -3.42 -39.11 4.04
CA GLN A 18 -2.15 -39.78 4.32
C GLN A 18 -1.71 -39.31 5.72
N LYS A 19 -1.70 -40.22 6.70
CA LYS A 19 -1.19 -39.93 8.03
C LYS A 19 0.33 -39.83 7.94
N TYR A 20 0.88 -38.64 8.18
CA TYR A 20 2.31 -38.43 8.27
C TYR A 20 2.80 -38.82 9.67
N ASP A 21 3.97 -39.45 9.73
CA ASP A 21 4.64 -39.77 10.99
C ASP A 21 5.38 -38.54 11.53
N VAL A 22 4.68 -37.69 12.28
CA VAL A 22 5.21 -36.46 12.89
C VAL A 22 5.37 -36.60 14.39
N ASN A 23 6.30 -35.86 15.00
CA ASN A 23 6.52 -35.88 16.44
C ASN A 23 6.91 -34.48 16.96
N GLU A 24 6.14 -33.95 17.91
CA GLU A 24 6.47 -32.71 18.62
C GLU A 24 7.13 -33.08 19.95
N ASN A 25 8.43 -33.35 19.90
CA ASN A 25 9.22 -33.72 21.08
C ASN A 25 10.51 -32.88 21.15
N TYR A 26 10.59 -32.00 22.14
CA TYR A 26 11.74 -31.12 22.36
C TYR A 26 12.93 -31.77 23.07
N GLU A 27 12.84 -33.05 23.46
CA GLU A 27 13.91 -33.84 24.10
C GLU A 27 14.81 -34.57 23.08
N GLY A 28 14.67 -34.25 21.77
CA GLY A 28 15.56 -34.75 20.72
C GLY A 28 14.88 -35.64 19.67
N GLU A 29 13.58 -35.88 19.79
CA GLU A 29 12.83 -36.71 18.83
C GLU A 29 11.87 -35.90 17.92
N TYR A 30 12.07 -34.58 17.82
CA TYR A 30 11.25 -33.69 16.99
C TYR A 30 11.31 -34.13 15.51
N ARG A 31 10.15 -34.32 14.88
CA ARG A 31 10.04 -34.79 13.49
C ARG A 31 8.90 -34.09 12.74
N PHE A 32 9.25 -33.38 11.67
CA PHE A 32 8.30 -32.86 10.70
C PHE A 32 7.83 -33.94 9.72
N ALA A 33 6.71 -33.68 9.03
CA ALA A 33 6.30 -34.49 7.90
C ALA A 33 7.36 -34.40 6.77
N PRO A 34 7.59 -35.48 5.99
CA PRO A 34 8.52 -35.46 4.87
C PRO A 34 8.05 -34.47 3.80
N ILE A 35 9.01 -33.80 3.15
CA ILE A 35 8.76 -32.82 2.09
C ILE A 35 9.90 -32.87 1.05
N GLU A 36 9.60 -32.51 -0.19
CA GLU A 36 10.60 -32.30 -1.25
C GLU A 36 10.75 -30.81 -1.60
N GLU A 37 11.95 -30.38 -1.98
CA GLU A 37 12.24 -29.01 -2.37
C GLU A 37 11.35 -28.54 -3.55
N SER A 38 11.05 -29.47 -4.47
CA SER A 38 10.19 -29.19 -5.63
C SER A 38 8.76 -28.85 -5.23
N GLN A 39 8.25 -29.42 -4.13
CA GLN A 39 6.91 -29.13 -3.60
C GLN A 39 6.86 -27.70 -3.06
N VAL A 40 7.90 -27.26 -2.34
CA VAL A 40 8.01 -25.90 -1.81
C VAL A 40 8.11 -24.89 -2.96
N SER A 41 8.97 -25.12 -3.95
CA SER A 41 9.11 -24.25 -5.12
C SER A 41 7.80 -24.10 -5.89
N ARG A 42 7.14 -25.22 -6.23
CA ARG A 42 5.83 -25.21 -6.91
C ARG A 42 4.76 -24.51 -6.08
N ALA A 43 4.77 -24.68 -4.75
CA ALA A 43 3.81 -24.05 -3.86
C ALA A 43 3.92 -22.51 -3.90
N MET A 44 5.14 -21.97 -3.92
CA MET A 44 5.38 -20.52 -3.99
C MET A 44 5.07 -19.97 -5.38
N ILE A 45 5.65 -20.56 -6.44
CA ILE A 45 5.48 -20.12 -7.83
C ILE A 45 3.99 -20.07 -8.19
N ARG A 46 3.25 -21.15 -7.93
CA ARG A 46 1.82 -21.21 -8.26
C ARG A 46 1.03 -20.08 -7.61
N ARG A 47 1.27 -19.80 -6.33
CA ARG A 47 0.54 -18.76 -5.60
C ARG A 47 0.92 -17.38 -6.10
N TYR A 48 2.22 -17.11 -6.23
CA TYR A 48 2.70 -15.79 -6.64
C TYR A 48 2.26 -15.42 -8.06
N PHE A 49 2.40 -16.33 -9.02
CA PHE A 49 1.99 -16.07 -10.40
C PHE A 49 0.47 -16.01 -10.58
N ASN A 50 -0.31 -16.77 -9.79
CA ASN A 50 -1.76 -16.60 -9.76
C ASN A 50 -2.13 -15.22 -9.25
N THR A 51 -1.50 -14.76 -8.15
CA THR A 51 -1.71 -13.41 -7.63
C THR A 51 -1.33 -12.35 -8.67
N MET A 52 -0.18 -12.47 -9.34
CA MET A 52 0.20 -11.53 -10.41
C MET A 52 -0.81 -11.52 -11.55
N TYR A 53 -1.28 -12.69 -12.00
CA TYR A 53 -2.27 -12.82 -13.05
C TYR A 53 -3.60 -12.15 -12.65
N GLU A 54 -4.09 -12.43 -11.44
CA GLU A 54 -5.34 -11.86 -10.92
C GLU A 54 -5.26 -10.35 -10.69
N ARG A 55 -4.07 -9.85 -10.31
CA ARG A 55 -3.83 -8.44 -9.97
C ARG A 55 -3.27 -7.60 -11.10
N ALA A 56 -3.08 -8.16 -12.29
CA ALA A 56 -2.79 -7.39 -13.51
C ALA A 56 -3.84 -6.30 -13.77
N ILE A 57 -5.08 -6.53 -13.30
CA ILE A 57 -6.12 -5.50 -13.18
C ILE A 57 -6.60 -5.48 -11.72
N SER A 58 -6.49 -4.31 -11.08
CA SER A 58 -6.94 -4.07 -9.70
C SER A 58 -7.94 -2.91 -9.67
N ASP A 59 -8.76 -2.83 -8.61
CA ASP A 59 -9.67 -1.70 -8.42
C ASP A 59 -8.93 -0.50 -7.82
N VAL A 60 -7.99 -0.78 -6.92
CA VAL A 60 -7.11 0.24 -6.33
C VAL A 60 -5.68 -0.30 -6.24
N VAL A 61 -4.72 0.52 -6.66
CA VAL A 61 -3.29 0.29 -6.40
C VAL A 61 -2.79 1.29 -5.38
N ILE A 62 -2.15 0.82 -4.32
CA ILE A 62 -1.50 1.66 -3.30
C ILE A 62 0.02 1.52 -3.45
N VAL A 63 0.71 2.63 -3.71
CA VAL A 63 2.17 2.66 -3.89
C VAL A 63 2.82 3.14 -2.59
N GLY A 64 3.56 2.26 -1.93
CA GLY A 64 4.19 2.48 -0.64
C GLY A 64 3.35 1.96 0.53
N ALA A 65 3.88 0.98 1.25
CA ALA A 65 3.30 0.39 2.45
C ALA A 65 3.84 1.06 3.73
N GLY A 66 3.99 2.39 3.72
CA GLY A 66 4.27 3.20 4.91
C GLY A 66 3.02 3.38 5.80
N SER A 67 3.14 4.15 6.88
CA SER A 67 2.02 4.41 7.80
C SER A 67 0.78 4.98 7.11
N ALA A 68 0.93 5.92 6.17
CA ALA A 68 -0.19 6.47 5.41
C ALA A 68 -0.82 5.44 4.44
N GLY A 69 0.01 4.74 3.67
CA GLY A 69 -0.45 3.70 2.73
C GLY A 69 -1.15 2.54 3.41
N LEU A 70 -0.61 2.05 4.53
CA LEU A 70 -1.24 0.99 5.33
C LEU A 70 -2.53 1.47 6.02
N SER A 71 -2.59 2.71 6.50
CA SER A 71 -3.82 3.27 7.08
C SER A 71 -4.92 3.41 6.01
N CYS A 72 -4.53 3.82 4.80
CA CYS A 72 -5.41 3.85 3.64
C CYS A 72 -5.91 2.44 3.28
N ALA A 73 -5.00 1.48 3.16
CA ALA A 73 -5.34 0.09 2.83
C ALA A 73 -6.31 -0.50 3.85
N TYR A 74 -6.06 -0.32 5.14
CA TYR A 74 -6.93 -0.80 6.21
C TYR A 74 -8.34 -0.20 6.10
N GLN A 75 -8.44 1.13 6.00
CA GLN A 75 -9.73 1.82 5.90
C GLN A 75 -10.51 1.40 4.65
N LEU A 76 -9.84 1.32 3.52
CA LEU A 76 -10.47 0.97 2.24
C LEU A 76 -10.93 -0.49 2.25
N ALA A 77 -10.06 -1.41 2.64
CA ALA A 77 -10.36 -2.84 2.63
C ALA A 77 -11.44 -3.23 3.64
N SER A 78 -11.47 -2.60 4.82
CA SER A 78 -12.48 -2.87 5.85
C SER A 78 -13.87 -2.37 5.46
N THR A 79 -13.96 -1.27 4.72
CA THR A 79 -15.24 -0.66 4.33
C THR A 79 -15.75 -1.13 2.97
N ARG A 80 -14.87 -1.66 2.11
CA ARG A 80 -15.17 -2.09 0.74
C ARG A 80 -14.59 -3.48 0.46
N PRO A 81 -15.14 -4.55 1.07
CA PRO A 81 -14.60 -5.90 0.98
C PRO A 81 -14.62 -6.49 -0.44
N GLU A 82 -15.40 -5.91 -1.35
CA GLU A 82 -15.49 -6.32 -2.76
C GLU A 82 -14.33 -5.82 -3.63
N LEU A 83 -13.58 -4.79 -3.19
CA LEU A 83 -12.53 -4.18 -4.01
C LEU A 83 -11.24 -4.98 -3.98
N LYS A 84 -10.64 -5.19 -5.14
CA LYS A 84 -9.27 -5.70 -5.31
C LYS A 84 -8.26 -4.60 -5.02
N ILE A 85 -7.69 -4.64 -3.81
CA ILE A 85 -6.66 -3.69 -3.37
C ILE A 85 -5.28 -4.34 -3.50
N THR A 86 -4.39 -3.71 -4.28
CA THR A 86 -3.02 -4.20 -4.51
C THR A 86 -2.02 -3.17 -4.00
N ILE A 87 -1.22 -3.54 -3.01
CA ILE A 87 -0.19 -2.70 -2.41
C ILE A 87 1.16 -3.07 -3.04
N ILE A 88 1.85 -2.07 -3.59
CA ILE A 88 3.20 -2.20 -4.14
C ILE A 88 4.17 -1.54 -3.17
N GLU A 89 5.13 -2.30 -2.65
CA GLU A 89 6.15 -1.81 -1.71
C GLU A 89 7.54 -2.10 -2.23
N ALA A 90 8.35 -1.06 -2.37
CA ALA A 90 9.70 -1.18 -2.91
C ALA A 90 10.62 -1.99 -1.98
N SER A 91 10.50 -1.83 -0.68
CA SER A 91 11.34 -2.52 0.29
C SER A 91 10.93 -3.98 0.45
N VAL A 92 11.86 -4.83 0.89
CA VAL A 92 11.51 -6.19 1.34
C VAL A 92 10.59 -6.10 2.56
N ALA A 93 10.92 -5.24 3.52
CA ALA A 93 10.10 -5.02 4.71
C ALA A 93 9.15 -3.82 4.50
N PRO A 94 7.82 -4.01 4.56
CA PRO A 94 6.87 -2.90 4.58
C PRO A 94 6.95 -2.12 5.89
N GLY A 95 6.18 -1.04 5.99
CA GLY A 95 6.10 -0.17 7.18
C GLY A 95 6.78 1.19 6.98
N GLY A 96 7.64 1.32 5.97
CA GLY A 96 8.36 2.56 5.67
C GLY A 96 9.10 3.11 6.89
N GLY A 97 8.97 4.40 7.17
CA GLY A 97 9.58 5.06 8.32
C GLY A 97 8.92 4.80 9.67
N ALA A 98 7.83 4.01 9.75
CA ALA A 98 7.03 3.84 10.96
C ALA A 98 7.54 2.72 11.89
N TRP A 99 8.80 2.29 11.74
CA TRP A 99 9.44 1.34 12.66
C TRP A 99 10.05 1.99 13.89
N LEU A 100 10.29 3.30 13.82
CA LEU A 100 10.93 4.10 14.87
C LEU A 100 10.19 5.43 15.07
N GLY A 101 10.47 6.07 16.20
CA GLY A 101 10.21 7.48 16.42
C GLY A 101 11.34 8.36 15.87
N GLY A 102 11.58 9.51 16.51
CA GLY A 102 12.68 10.40 16.13
C GLY A 102 14.04 9.88 16.58
N GLN A 103 15.09 10.13 15.80
CA GLN A 103 16.49 9.88 16.19
C GLN A 103 16.77 8.46 16.72
N LEU A 104 16.19 7.45 16.08
CA LEU A 104 16.28 6.03 16.46
C LEU A 104 15.62 5.67 17.81
N MET A 105 14.91 6.59 18.44
CA MET A 105 14.06 6.28 19.60
C MET A 105 12.84 5.47 19.15
N THR A 106 12.18 4.83 20.10
CA THR A 106 11.09 3.89 19.83
C THR A 106 9.67 4.45 19.97
N PRO A 107 9.34 5.39 20.88
CA PRO A 107 7.95 5.81 21.08
C PRO A 107 7.37 6.51 19.86
N MET A 108 6.11 6.21 19.56
CA MET A 108 5.37 6.84 18.48
C MET A 108 4.34 7.81 19.05
N VAL A 109 4.58 9.10 18.83
CA VAL A 109 3.69 10.18 19.26
C VAL A 109 2.60 10.41 18.20
N ILE A 110 1.35 10.45 18.64
CA ILE A 110 0.17 10.64 17.79
C ILE A 110 -0.73 11.71 18.42
N ARG A 111 -0.91 12.84 17.73
CA ARG A 111 -1.84 13.90 18.17
C ARG A 111 -3.30 13.48 17.99
N LYS A 112 -4.17 13.89 18.92
CA LYS A 112 -5.62 13.67 18.81
C LYS A 112 -6.19 14.50 17.64
N PRO A 113 -7.21 14.01 16.91
CA PRO A 113 -8.06 12.84 17.22
C PRO A 113 -7.62 11.51 16.57
N ALA A 114 -6.36 11.36 16.14
CA ALA A 114 -5.89 10.14 15.47
C ALA A 114 -5.77 8.92 16.40
N ASP A 115 -5.85 9.13 17.72
CA ASP A 115 -6.01 8.09 18.75
C ASP A 115 -7.26 7.21 18.54
N ARG A 116 -8.30 7.72 17.84
CA ARG A 116 -9.47 6.94 17.44
C ARG A 116 -9.09 5.71 16.61
N PHE A 117 -8.16 5.88 15.69
CA PHE A 117 -7.70 4.81 14.83
C PHE A 117 -6.96 3.73 15.64
N LEU A 118 -6.17 4.12 16.65
CA LEU A 118 -5.50 3.17 17.53
C LEU A 118 -6.48 2.27 18.28
N ARG A 119 -7.59 2.83 18.78
CA ARG A 119 -8.68 2.04 19.40
C ARG A 119 -9.30 1.06 18.41
N GLU A 120 -9.53 1.50 17.16
CA GLU A 120 -10.09 0.67 16.11
C GLU A 120 -9.20 -0.55 15.79
N ILE A 121 -7.88 -0.34 15.69
CA ILE A 121 -6.92 -1.41 15.41
C ILE A 121 -6.41 -2.13 16.67
N GLY A 122 -6.89 -1.77 17.85
CA GLY A 122 -6.52 -2.39 19.13
C GLY A 122 -5.04 -2.21 19.50
N VAL A 123 -4.47 -1.03 19.24
CA VAL A 123 -3.10 -0.66 19.67
C VAL A 123 -3.19 0.13 20.96
N GLU A 124 -2.59 -0.40 22.02
CA GLU A 124 -2.45 0.26 23.33
C GLU A 124 -1.57 1.52 23.24
N TYR A 125 -1.94 2.54 24.01
CA TYR A 125 -1.22 3.82 24.10
C TYR A 125 -1.40 4.46 25.48
N GLU A 126 -0.48 5.36 25.82
CA GLU A 126 -0.55 6.24 26.99
C GLU A 126 -1.17 7.58 26.57
N ASP A 127 -2.18 8.05 27.30
CA ASP A 127 -2.86 9.31 27.00
C ASP A 127 -2.21 10.48 27.77
N GLU A 128 -1.68 11.46 27.03
CA GLU A 128 -0.94 12.61 27.55
C GLU A 128 -1.71 13.93 27.37
N GLY A 129 -3.03 13.87 27.13
CA GLY A 129 -3.88 15.03 26.92
C GLY A 129 -4.10 15.33 25.43
N PRO A 130 -3.38 16.28 24.79
CA PRO A 130 -3.58 16.62 23.38
C PRO A 130 -2.96 15.60 22.41
N PHE A 131 -2.18 14.64 22.91
CA PHE A 131 -1.59 13.54 22.15
C PHE A 131 -1.58 12.25 22.97
N VAL A 132 -1.26 11.15 22.29
CA VAL A 132 -1.05 9.84 22.89
C VAL A 132 0.31 9.29 22.45
N VAL A 133 0.85 8.34 23.22
CA VAL A 133 2.14 7.71 22.94
C VAL A 133 1.96 6.21 22.86
N VAL A 134 2.23 5.63 21.68
CA VAL A 134 2.37 4.18 21.54
C VAL A 134 3.79 3.83 21.99
N LYS A 135 3.91 2.86 22.90
CA LYS A 135 5.18 2.46 23.53
C LYS A 135 6.32 2.20 22.54
N HIS A 136 5.98 1.71 21.34
CA HIS A 136 6.91 1.50 20.26
C HIS A 136 6.21 1.67 18.91
N ALA A 137 6.80 2.44 18.00
CA ALA A 137 6.36 2.59 16.61
C ALA A 137 6.09 1.23 15.89
N ALA A 138 6.96 0.24 16.13
CA ALA A 138 6.78 -1.12 15.64
C ALA A 138 5.49 -1.79 16.11
N LEU A 139 4.98 -1.51 17.32
CA LEU A 139 3.71 -2.06 17.80
C LEU A 139 2.55 -1.59 16.92
N PHE A 140 2.51 -0.29 16.61
CA PHE A 140 1.52 0.26 15.68
C PHE A 140 1.63 -0.39 14.30
N THR A 141 2.84 -0.36 13.73
CA THR A 141 3.08 -0.78 12.34
C THR A 141 2.82 -2.26 12.13
N SER A 142 3.33 -3.13 13.01
CA SER A 142 3.10 -4.59 12.92
C SER A 142 1.64 -4.97 13.13
N THR A 143 0.94 -4.32 14.06
CA THR A 143 -0.49 -4.57 14.30
C THR A 143 -1.32 -4.17 13.08
N LEU A 144 -1.10 -2.97 12.56
CA LEU A 144 -1.79 -2.48 11.37
C LEU A 144 -1.51 -3.38 10.15
N LEU A 145 -0.24 -3.72 9.91
CA LEU A 145 0.17 -4.60 8.82
C LEU A 145 -0.50 -5.98 8.93
N SER A 146 -0.50 -6.59 10.12
CA SER A 146 -1.15 -7.88 10.36
C SER A 146 -2.65 -7.83 10.04
N ARG A 147 -3.35 -6.78 10.47
CA ARG A 147 -4.78 -6.62 10.17
C ARG A 147 -5.05 -6.41 8.68
N VAL A 148 -4.22 -5.61 7.99
CA VAL A 148 -4.34 -5.39 6.55
C VAL A 148 -4.09 -6.68 5.76
N LEU A 149 -3.04 -7.42 6.07
CA LEU A 149 -2.69 -8.67 5.37
C LEU A 149 -3.66 -9.82 5.63
N ALA A 150 -4.43 -9.76 6.73
CA ALA A 150 -5.47 -10.73 7.02
C ALA A 150 -6.75 -10.53 6.18
N MET A 151 -6.90 -9.39 5.49
CA MET A 151 -8.08 -9.09 4.68
C MET A 151 -7.99 -9.80 3.31
N PRO A 152 -9.01 -10.58 2.90
CA PRO A 152 -8.93 -11.46 1.73
C PRO A 152 -8.84 -10.69 0.40
N ASN A 153 -9.23 -9.42 0.38
CA ASN A 153 -9.26 -8.58 -0.80
C ASN A 153 -7.96 -7.76 -0.99
N VAL A 154 -7.04 -7.81 -0.03
CA VAL A 154 -5.74 -7.14 -0.07
C VAL A 154 -4.64 -8.09 -0.53
N VAL A 155 -3.75 -7.60 -1.40
CA VAL A 155 -2.48 -8.24 -1.74
C VAL A 155 -1.35 -7.26 -1.50
N LEU A 156 -0.26 -7.72 -0.88
CA LEU A 156 1.01 -6.99 -0.79
C LEU A 156 2.03 -7.63 -1.73
N MET A 157 2.54 -6.84 -2.66
CA MET A 157 3.71 -7.16 -3.49
C MET A 157 4.87 -6.28 -3.01
N ASN A 158 5.57 -6.76 -1.98
CA ASN A 158 6.81 -6.17 -1.50
C ASN A 158 8.01 -6.53 -2.40
N ALA A 159 9.16 -5.90 -2.18
CA ALA A 159 10.32 -5.98 -3.06
C ALA A 159 10.03 -5.61 -4.54
N THR A 160 8.98 -4.83 -4.76
CA THR A 160 8.50 -4.41 -6.08
C THR A 160 8.41 -2.90 -6.11
N ALA A 161 9.15 -2.25 -7.00
CA ALA A 161 9.12 -0.80 -7.18
C ALA A 161 8.11 -0.40 -8.26
N VAL A 162 7.53 0.79 -8.10
CA VAL A 162 6.87 1.50 -9.21
C VAL A 162 7.91 2.42 -9.83
N GLU A 163 8.15 2.24 -11.13
CA GLU A 163 9.15 2.99 -11.89
C GLU A 163 8.53 4.02 -12.84
N ASP A 164 7.26 3.83 -13.21
CA ASP A 164 6.50 4.76 -14.04
C ASP A 164 4.99 4.68 -13.73
N LEU A 165 4.24 5.64 -14.25
CA LEU A 165 2.78 5.68 -14.24
C LEU A 165 2.27 5.42 -15.65
N MET A 166 1.23 4.60 -15.78
CA MET A 166 0.51 4.46 -17.04
C MET A 166 -0.42 5.67 -17.19
N VAL A 167 -0.15 6.54 -18.17
CA VAL A 167 -0.98 7.72 -18.45
C VAL A 167 -1.66 7.58 -19.81
N HIS A 168 -2.98 7.75 -19.83
CA HIS A 168 -3.80 7.67 -21.03
C HIS A 168 -4.79 8.83 -21.09
N GLU A 169 -5.26 9.14 -22.29
CA GLU A 169 -6.44 9.99 -22.45
C GLU A 169 -7.69 9.21 -22.01
N ASP A 170 -8.51 9.81 -21.16
CA ASP A 170 -9.76 9.23 -20.66
C ASP A 170 -10.95 9.50 -21.60
N PHE A 171 -12.13 9.02 -21.21
CA PHE A 171 -13.37 9.18 -21.96
C PHE A 171 -13.80 10.65 -22.16
N GLN A 172 -13.22 11.60 -21.42
CA GLN A 172 -13.47 13.04 -21.54
C GLN A 172 -12.36 13.77 -22.29
N GLY A 173 -11.38 13.05 -22.86
CA GLY A 173 -10.24 13.66 -23.53
C GLY A 173 -9.17 14.20 -22.59
N LYS A 174 -9.16 13.81 -21.30
CA LYS A 174 -8.21 14.30 -20.30
C LYS A 174 -7.13 13.26 -20.02
N GLN A 175 -5.90 13.71 -19.76
CA GLN A 175 -4.83 12.82 -19.29
C GLN A 175 -5.18 12.27 -17.90
N ARG A 176 -5.11 10.95 -17.76
CA ARG A 176 -5.48 10.19 -16.56
C ARG A 176 -4.43 9.13 -16.26
N VAL A 177 -4.06 9.02 -14.98
CA VAL A 177 -3.28 7.89 -14.47
C VAL A 177 -4.21 6.66 -14.39
N ALA A 178 -3.85 5.61 -15.12
CA ALA A 178 -4.66 4.41 -15.33
C ALA A 178 -3.96 3.11 -14.89
N GLY A 179 -2.84 3.23 -14.18
CA GLY A 179 -2.05 2.11 -13.73
C GLY A 179 -0.64 2.50 -13.32
N VAL A 180 0.13 1.48 -12.94
CA VAL A 180 1.53 1.61 -12.55
C VAL A 180 2.41 0.69 -13.39
N VAL A 181 3.63 1.13 -13.63
CA VAL A 181 4.69 0.36 -14.25
C VAL A 181 5.60 -0.13 -13.13
N THR A 182 5.78 -1.44 -13.03
CA THR A 182 6.38 -2.12 -11.88
C THR A 182 7.58 -2.94 -12.28
N ASN A 183 8.51 -3.11 -11.36
CA ASN A 183 9.61 -4.06 -11.52
C ASN A 183 10.08 -4.53 -10.15
N TRP A 184 10.93 -5.55 -10.12
CA TRP A 184 11.66 -5.87 -8.91
C TRP A 184 12.50 -4.66 -8.49
N THR A 185 12.50 -4.30 -7.21
CA THR A 185 13.22 -3.11 -6.76
C THR A 185 14.72 -3.18 -7.07
N LEU A 186 15.30 -4.38 -7.00
CA LEU A 186 16.71 -4.56 -7.37
C LEU A 186 16.96 -4.31 -8.86
N VAL A 187 16.01 -4.62 -9.74
CA VAL A 187 16.12 -4.27 -11.17
C VAL A 187 16.04 -2.75 -11.32
N ALA A 188 15.06 -2.11 -10.69
CA ALA A 188 14.86 -0.65 -10.74
C ALA A 188 16.09 0.15 -10.27
N LEU A 189 16.84 -0.39 -9.30
CA LEU A 189 18.06 0.23 -8.77
C LEU A 189 19.32 -0.07 -9.61
N ASN A 190 19.23 -0.87 -10.67
CA ASN A 190 20.38 -1.40 -11.42
C ASN A 190 20.23 -1.33 -12.95
N HIS A 191 19.39 -0.42 -13.47
CA HIS A 191 19.26 -0.22 -14.92
C HIS A 191 20.57 0.13 -15.62
N ASP A 192 21.49 0.81 -14.94
CA ASP A 192 22.78 1.22 -15.50
C ASP A 192 23.89 0.16 -15.39
N THR A 193 23.63 -0.98 -14.74
CA THR A 193 24.66 -1.99 -14.45
C THR A 193 24.48 -3.30 -15.21
N GLN A 194 23.40 -3.43 -15.99
CA GLN A 194 23.05 -4.62 -16.77
C GLN A 194 22.53 -4.23 -18.16
N SER A 195 22.23 -5.22 -19.01
CA SER A 195 21.40 -4.97 -20.20
C SER A 195 19.99 -4.53 -19.78
N CYS A 196 19.26 -3.86 -20.67
CA CYS A 196 17.90 -3.37 -20.39
C CYS A 196 17.00 -4.50 -19.89
N MET A 197 16.28 -4.24 -18.79
CA MET A 197 15.36 -5.17 -18.14
C MET A 197 13.99 -4.51 -18.06
N ASP A 198 13.18 -4.75 -19.09
CA ASP A 198 11.87 -4.10 -19.21
C ASP A 198 10.96 -4.37 -17.99
N PRO A 199 10.12 -3.39 -17.62
CA PRO A 199 9.20 -3.51 -16.51
C PRO A 199 7.93 -4.31 -16.87
N ASN A 200 7.10 -4.57 -15.87
CA ASN A 200 5.74 -5.10 -15.99
C ASN A 200 4.70 -4.01 -15.67
N THR A 201 3.40 -4.30 -15.77
CA THR A 201 2.32 -3.30 -15.58
C THR A 201 1.17 -3.82 -14.75
N ILE A 202 0.50 -2.91 -14.02
CA ILE A 202 -0.76 -3.16 -13.31
C ILE A 202 -1.73 -2.04 -13.68
N THR A 203 -2.88 -2.41 -14.26
CA THR A 203 -3.96 -1.48 -14.59
C THR A 203 -4.86 -1.26 -13.38
N ALA A 204 -5.20 0.00 -13.09
CA ALA A 204 -6.20 0.34 -12.08
C ALA A 204 -6.85 1.71 -12.35
N PRO A 205 -8.13 1.90 -12.02
CA PRO A 205 -8.84 3.16 -12.24
C PRO A 205 -8.46 4.25 -11.22
N VAL A 206 -7.93 3.83 -10.05
CA VAL A 206 -7.52 4.70 -8.95
C VAL A 206 -6.18 4.22 -8.38
N ILE A 207 -5.19 5.10 -8.40
CA ILE A 207 -3.86 4.89 -7.83
C ILE A 207 -3.73 5.82 -6.62
N ILE A 208 -3.26 5.28 -5.49
CA ILE A 208 -2.98 6.03 -4.27
C ILE A 208 -1.47 5.97 -4.05
N SER A 209 -0.78 7.10 -4.15
CA SER A 209 0.67 7.18 -3.90
C SER A 209 0.95 7.70 -2.50
N ALA A 210 1.67 6.88 -1.74
CA ALA A 210 2.03 7.09 -0.34
C ALA A 210 3.54 6.85 -0.13
N THR A 211 4.36 7.25 -1.10
CA THR A 211 5.81 6.90 -1.16
C THR A 211 6.69 7.71 -0.20
N GLY A 212 6.09 8.56 0.63
CA GLY A 212 6.81 9.42 1.56
C GLY A 212 7.62 10.50 0.82
N HIS A 213 8.65 11.03 1.49
CA HIS A 213 9.51 12.10 0.96
C HIS A 213 11.00 11.71 0.90
N ASP A 214 11.41 10.71 1.68
CA ASP A 214 12.80 10.31 1.85
C ASP A 214 13.21 9.14 0.94
N GLY A 215 14.52 8.97 0.78
CA GLY A 215 15.11 7.80 0.12
C GLY A 215 15.05 7.84 -1.42
N PRO A 216 15.63 6.82 -2.07
CA PRO A 216 15.75 6.79 -3.53
C PRO A 216 14.39 6.73 -4.25
N MET A 217 13.35 6.20 -3.59
CA MET A 217 11.99 6.07 -4.13
C MET A 217 11.00 7.08 -3.53
N GLY A 218 11.47 8.03 -2.72
CA GLY A 218 10.61 9.00 -2.05
C GLY A 218 9.97 9.99 -3.03
N ALA A 219 8.70 10.32 -2.77
CA ALA A 219 7.88 11.24 -3.57
C ALA A 219 7.84 10.90 -5.07
N PHE A 220 7.81 9.60 -5.38
CA PHE A 220 7.93 9.08 -6.73
C PHE A 220 6.89 9.70 -7.67
N SER A 221 5.59 9.58 -7.33
CA SER A 221 4.52 10.02 -8.24
C SER A 221 4.51 11.53 -8.37
N ALA A 222 4.74 12.28 -7.28
CA ALA A 222 4.87 13.73 -7.33
C ALA A 222 5.99 14.18 -8.29
N LYS A 223 7.18 13.57 -8.21
CA LYS A 223 8.30 13.82 -9.12
C LYS A 223 7.95 13.40 -10.55
N ARG A 224 7.29 12.24 -10.72
CA ARG A 224 6.93 11.72 -12.03
C ARG A 224 5.96 12.64 -12.76
N LEU A 225 4.96 13.21 -12.07
CA LEU A 225 4.04 14.21 -12.64
C LEU A 225 4.76 15.40 -13.26
N VAL A 226 5.88 15.86 -12.68
CA VAL A 226 6.70 16.92 -13.28
C VAL A 226 7.34 16.45 -14.57
N SER A 227 8.02 15.29 -14.54
CA SER A 227 8.70 14.76 -15.73
C SER A 227 7.76 14.38 -16.88
N THR A 228 6.50 14.02 -16.57
CA THR A 228 5.45 13.70 -17.55
C THR A 228 4.70 14.96 -18.03
N GLY A 229 4.96 16.13 -17.44
CA GLY A 229 4.35 17.41 -17.83
C GLY A 229 2.91 17.62 -17.31
N LEU A 230 2.46 16.81 -16.34
CA LEU A 230 1.16 16.95 -15.67
C LEU A 230 1.22 17.93 -14.49
N LEU A 231 2.43 18.24 -14.01
CA LEU A 231 2.71 19.26 -13.00
C LEU A 231 3.87 20.12 -13.50
N LYS A 232 3.78 21.45 -13.32
CA LYS A 232 4.84 22.35 -13.77
C LYS A 232 6.14 22.17 -12.99
N GLU A 233 6.05 22.14 -11.67
CA GLU A 233 7.17 22.04 -10.74
C GLU A 233 6.67 21.53 -9.38
N LEU A 234 7.56 20.97 -8.57
CA LEU A 234 7.25 20.57 -7.20
C LEU A 234 7.10 21.80 -6.29
N GLY A 235 6.17 21.70 -5.33
CA GLY A 235 6.07 22.67 -4.25
C GLY A 235 7.27 22.64 -3.30
N ASN A 236 7.97 21.50 -3.20
CA ASN A 236 9.11 21.20 -2.33
C ASN A 236 8.81 21.30 -0.83
N MET A 237 9.01 20.21 -0.09
CA MET A 237 8.77 20.16 1.36
C MET A 237 9.52 21.28 2.11
N ARG A 238 8.83 21.94 3.04
CA ARG A 238 9.36 23.08 3.81
C ARG A 238 9.87 22.66 5.18
N GLY A 239 10.42 23.64 5.93
CA GLY A 239 10.92 23.45 7.28
C GLY A 239 9.90 22.83 8.24
N LEU A 240 10.37 22.35 9.40
CA LEU A 240 9.54 21.65 10.36
C LEU A 240 8.61 22.61 11.12
N ASP A 241 7.30 22.34 11.05
CA ASP A 241 6.27 22.98 11.87
C ASP A 241 5.10 22.00 12.04
N MET A 242 5.04 21.30 13.18
CA MET A 242 4.03 20.26 13.43
C MET A 242 2.59 20.79 13.40
N ASN A 243 2.35 22.02 13.86
CA ASN A 243 1.02 22.58 13.96
C ASN A 243 0.45 22.93 12.58
N ARG A 244 1.31 23.42 11.68
CA ARG A 244 0.93 23.72 10.29
C ARG A 244 0.93 22.48 9.41
N ALA A 245 1.92 21.61 9.58
CA ALA A 245 2.14 20.45 8.73
C ALA A 245 0.99 19.44 8.82
N GLU A 246 0.65 18.98 10.03
CA GLU A 246 -0.28 17.85 10.17
C GLU A 246 -1.67 18.13 9.58
N PRO A 247 -2.33 19.28 9.88
CA PRO A 247 -3.60 19.62 9.23
C PRO A 247 -3.48 19.86 7.73
N ALA A 248 -2.38 20.47 7.27
CA ALA A 248 -2.18 20.72 5.84
C ALA A 248 -2.12 19.42 5.04
N ILE A 249 -1.42 18.40 5.54
CA ILE A 249 -1.33 17.09 4.88
C ILE A 249 -2.67 16.37 4.88
N VAL A 250 -3.37 16.32 6.02
CA VAL A 250 -4.67 15.64 6.11
C VAL A 250 -5.70 16.31 5.21
N ASN A 251 -5.84 17.64 5.30
CA ASN A 251 -6.84 18.39 4.52
C ASN A 251 -6.48 18.49 3.03
N GLY A 252 -5.19 18.46 2.68
CA GLY A 252 -4.73 18.50 1.31
C GLY A 252 -4.82 17.16 0.57
N THR A 253 -4.99 16.03 1.28
CA THR A 253 -5.05 14.70 0.69
C THR A 253 -6.22 14.60 -0.29
N ARG A 254 -5.92 14.34 -1.57
CA ARG A 254 -6.88 14.41 -2.68
C ARG A 254 -6.38 13.70 -3.93
N GLU A 255 -7.28 13.54 -4.89
CA GLU A 255 -6.94 13.30 -6.30
C GLU A 255 -6.26 14.55 -6.87
N VAL A 256 -4.94 14.49 -7.10
CA VAL A 256 -4.14 15.65 -7.56
C VAL A 256 -4.19 15.82 -9.08
N VAL A 257 -4.33 14.70 -9.79
CA VAL A 257 -4.64 14.62 -11.22
C VAL A 257 -5.61 13.44 -11.40
N PRO A 258 -6.40 13.40 -12.49
CA PRO A 258 -7.33 12.29 -12.71
C PRO A 258 -6.66 10.92 -12.55
N GLY A 259 -7.19 10.10 -11.64
CA GLY A 259 -6.72 8.75 -11.35
C GLY A 259 -5.61 8.62 -10.31
N LEU A 260 -5.04 9.72 -9.81
CA LEU A 260 -3.94 9.68 -8.84
C LEU A 260 -4.26 10.50 -7.59
N ILE A 261 -4.37 9.80 -6.47
CA ILE A 261 -4.48 10.37 -5.12
C ILE A 261 -3.09 10.41 -4.48
N LEU A 262 -2.70 11.56 -3.94
CA LEU A 262 -1.50 11.68 -3.10
C LEU A 262 -1.87 11.74 -1.62
N THR A 263 -1.15 11.00 -0.79
CA THR A 263 -1.35 10.92 0.67
C THR A 263 -0.02 10.86 1.41
N GLY A 264 -0.07 11.12 2.70
CA GLY A 264 1.10 11.17 3.57
C GLY A 264 2.10 12.24 3.14
N MET A 265 3.37 12.01 3.44
CA MET A 265 4.40 13.03 3.21
C MET A 265 4.76 13.27 1.74
N GLU A 266 4.40 12.38 0.82
CA GLU A 266 4.58 12.64 -0.62
C GLU A 266 3.82 13.89 -1.06
N LEU A 267 2.63 14.12 -0.48
CA LEU A 267 1.84 15.33 -0.72
C LEU A 267 2.58 16.61 -0.29
N SER A 268 3.48 16.54 0.69
CA SER A 268 4.25 17.71 1.12
C SER A 268 5.22 18.20 0.06
N GLU A 269 5.77 17.28 -0.74
CA GLU A 269 6.66 17.62 -1.87
C GLU A 269 5.86 18.19 -3.05
N HIS A 270 4.67 17.64 -3.28
CA HIS A 270 3.75 18.15 -4.30
C HIS A 270 3.29 19.58 -3.97
N ASP A 271 2.72 19.80 -2.78
CA ASP A 271 2.09 21.07 -2.40
C ASP A 271 3.06 22.10 -1.77
N GLY A 272 4.24 21.66 -1.34
CA GLY A 272 5.20 22.53 -0.65
C GLY A 272 4.81 22.85 0.79
N SER A 273 4.33 21.84 1.52
CA SER A 273 3.91 21.96 2.92
C SER A 273 5.09 21.79 3.90
N ASN A 274 4.93 22.28 5.13
CA ASN A 274 5.85 21.99 6.24
C ASN A 274 5.91 20.48 6.53
N ARG A 275 7.03 20.00 7.07
CA ARG A 275 7.15 18.65 7.64
C ARG A 275 6.78 18.63 9.11
N MET A 276 6.29 17.50 9.62
CA MET A 276 5.98 17.32 11.05
C MET A 276 7.08 16.62 11.85
N GLY A 277 8.01 15.91 11.21
CA GLY A 277 9.04 15.16 11.94
C GLY A 277 8.44 13.98 12.72
N PRO A 278 8.83 13.73 13.98
CA PRO A 278 8.52 12.48 14.69
C PRO A 278 7.11 12.45 15.34
N THR A 279 6.07 12.81 14.60
CA THR A 279 4.65 12.65 14.98
C THR A 279 3.87 12.06 13.80
N PHE A 280 2.94 11.14 14.08
CA PHE A 280 2.36 10.25 13.06
C PHE A 280 0.85 10.43 12.84
N GLY A 281 0.21 11.35 13.57
CA GLY A 281 -1.24 11.57 13.49
C GLY A 281 -1.70 11.94 12.07
N ALA A 282 -0.95 12.80 11.39
CA ALA A 282 -1.24 13.17 10.01
C ALA A 282 -1.15 12.00 9.03
N MET A 283 -0.22 11.05 9.23
CA MET A 283 -0.10 9.91 8.31
C MET A 283 -1.33 9.02 8.39
N ILE A 284 -1.84 8.79 9.60
CA ILE A 284 -3.09 8.06 9.84
C ILE A 284 -4.26 8.81 9.20
N GLY A 285 -4.46 10.09 9.56
CA GLY A 285 -5.59 10.89 9.08
C GLY A 285 -5.59 11.06 7.56
N SER A 286 -4.42 11.26 6.97
CA SER A 286 -4.21 11.38 5.53
C SER A 286 -4.45 10.06 4.81
N GLY A 287 -4.01 8.92 5.36
CA GLY A 287 -4.33 7.60 4.80
C GLY A 287 -5.83 7.32 4.78
N VAL A 288 -6.52 7.59 5.89
CA VAL A 288 -7.98 7.46 6.00
C VAL A 288 -8.69 8.38 5.00
N LYS A 289 -8.26 9.65 4.88
CA LYS A 289 -8.81 10.59 3.91
C LYS A 289 -8.61 10.11 2.47
N ALA A 290 -7.47 9.52 2.14
CA ALA A 290 -7.22 8.96 0.81
C ALA A 290 -8.17 7.81 0.46
N ALA A 291 -8.49 6.94 1.44
CA ALA A 291 -9.48 5.90 1.24
C ALA A 291 -10.88 6.48 0.92
N HIS A 292 -11.28 7.55 1.60
CA HIS A 292 -12.54 8.25 1.30
C HIS A 292 -12.55 8.86 -0.11
N GLU A 293 -11.45 9.45 -0.57
CA GLU A 293 -11.35 9.96 -1.93
C GLU A 293 -11.41 8.85 -2.98
N ALA A 294 -10.75 7.72 -2.73
CA ALA A 294 -10.82 6.56 -3.61
C ALA A 294 -12.25 6.03 -3.73
N ILE A 295 -12.94 5.86 -2.60
CA ILE A 295 -14.36 5.45 -2.55
C ILE A 295 -15.23 6.43 -3.34
N ARG A 296 -15.04 7.74 -3.12
CA ARG A 296 -15.80 8.78 -3.84
C ARG A 296 -15.64 8.66 -5.36
N ILE A 297 -14.42 8.45 -5.85
CA ILE A 297 -14.15 8.27 -7.28
C ILE A 297 -14.86 7.01 -7.77
N LEU A 298 -14.63 5.87 -7.12
CA LEU A 298 -15.18 4.56 -7.53
C LEU A 298 -16.72 4.57 -7.56
N ASP A 299 -17.38 5.18 -6.58
CA ASP A 299 -18.85 5.24 -6.50
C ASP A 299 -19.47 6.18 -7.55
N SER A 300 -18.67 7.11 -8.06
CA SER A 300 -19.11 8.11 -9.06
C SER A 300 -18.74 7.74 -10.49
N SER A 301 -18.26 6.52 -10.73
CA SER A 301 -17.64 6.12 -12.00
C SER A 301 -18.13 4.77 -12.48
N GLU A 302 -18.37 4.64 -13.79
CA GLU A 302 -18.53 3.33 -14.42
C GLU A 302 -17.16 2.76 -14.78
N ILE A 303 -16.82 1.56 -14.28
CA ILE A 303 -15.51 0.94 -14.49
C ILE A 303 -15.65 -0.33 -15.33
N ARG A 304 -14.85 -0.43 -16.40
CA ARG A 304 -14.74 -1.64 -17.24
C ARG A 304 -13.27 -1.99 -17.42
N ASN A 305 -12.90 -3.23 -17.08
CA ASN A 305 -11.52 -3.73 -17.20
C ASN A 305 -10.47 -2.81 -16.55
N GLY A 306 -10.77 -2.27 -15.36
CA GLY A 306 -9.87 -1.37 -14.62
C GLY A 306 -9.78 0.05 -15.18
N LYS A 307 -10.67 0.45 -16.09
CA LYS A 307 -10.71 1.80 -16.68
C LYS A 307 -12.05 2.46 -16.41
N ILE A 308 -12.04 3.75 -16.09
CA ILE A 308 -13.25 4.56 -15.98
C ILE A 308 -13.74 4.89 -17.39
N VAL A 309 -15.02 4.62 -17.67
CA VAL A 309 -15.65 4.78 -18.99
C VAL A 309 -16.81 5.77 -19.01
N ALA A 310 -17.38 6.13 -17.85
CA ALA A 310 -18.41 7.14 -17.68
C ALA A 310 -18.37 7.74 -16.27
#